data_AF-A0A164HRS6-F1
#
_entry.id   AF-A0A164HRS6-F1
#
_cell.length_a   1.000
_cell.length_b   1.000
_cell.length_c   1.000
_cell.angle_alpha   90.00
_cell.angle_beta   90.00
_cell.angle_gamma   90.00
#
_symmetry.space_group_name_H-M   'P 1'
#
loop_
_entity.id
_entity.type
_entity.pdbx_description
1 polymer ?
#
loop_
_entity_poly.entity_id
_entity_poly.type
_entity_poly.pdbx_seq_one_letter_code
_entity_poly.pdbx_strand_id
1 'polypeptide(L)'
;KAIARLSRFYKHESCGQCTPCREGTGWMWRVMERMVKGQAELEEIDMLLDVSQEIEGHTICALGDAAAWPVQGLIRHFRPVMEQRIMAYRATLQGRSAPARAA
;
A
#
# COMPACT_ATOMS: atom_id res chain seq x y z
N LYS A 1 3.44 -1.21 -9.57
CA LYS A 1 4.71 -1.33 -8.80
C LYS A 1 5.34 0.02 -8.43
N ALA A 2 4.99 1.15 -9.08
CA ALA A 2 5.59 2.46 -8.79
C ALA A 2 5.48 2.86 -7.30
N ILE A 3 4.28 2.87 -6.72
CA ILE A 3 4.08 3.27 -5.31
C ILE A 3 4.81 2.35 -4.32
N ALA A 4 4.86 1.04 -4.59
CA ALA A 4 5.64 0.12 -3.75
C ALA A 4 7.14 0.45 -3.72
N ARG A 5 7.70 1.03 -4.79
CA ARG A 5 9.09 1.51 -4.81
C ARG A 5 9.26 2.77 -3.96
N LEU A 6 8.28 3.68 -3.98
CA LEU A 6 8.27 4.87 -3.11
C LEU A 6 8.16 4.47 -1.64
N SER A 7 7.25 3.56 -1.29
CA SER A 7 7.14 3.04 0.08
C SER A 7 8.45 2.41 0.55
N ARG A 8 9.16 1.66 -0.32
CA ARG A 8 10.48 1.10 -0.02
C ARG A 8 11.52 2.19 0.26
N PHE A 9 11.51 3.27 -0.53
CA PHE A 9 12.41 4.41 -0.35
C PHE A 9 12.19 5.08 1.00
N TYR A 10 10.95 5.47 1.32
CA TYR A 10 10.66 6.11 2.61
C TYR A 10 10.92 5.20 3.81
N LYS A 11 10.65 3.90 3.68
CA LYS A 11 11.04 2.90 4.69
C LYS A 11 12.56 2.84 4.91
N HIS A 12 13.36 3.08 3.88
CA HIS A 12 14.82 3.04 3.96
C HIS A 12 15.39 4.35 4.55
N GLU A 13 14.83 5.49 4.13
CA GLU A 13 15.28 6.82 4.54
C GLU A 13 14.67 7.30 5.86
N SER A 14 13.73 6.56 6.45
CA SER A 14 13.15 6.87 7.75
C SER A 14 14.26 6.91 8.81
N CYS A 15 14.44 8.06 9.46
CA CYS A 15 15.41 8.24 10.55
C CYS A 15 15.02 7.48 11.83
N GLY A 16 13.78 6.99 11.91
CA GLY A 16 13.30 6.16 13.02
C GLY A 16 12.95 6.90 14.31
N GLN A 17 12.90 8.23 14.34
CA GLN A 17 12.62 8.98 15.58
C GLN A 17 11.17 8.85 16.06
N CYS A 18 10.20 9.10 15.19
CA CYS A 18 8.77 8.97 15.51
C CYS A 18 8.28 7.54 15.23
N THR A 19 7.59 6.96 16.21
CA THR A 19 6.98 5.62 16.10
C THR A 19 6.04 5.46 14.91
N PRO A 20 5.09 6.38 14.62
CA PRO A 20 4.22 6.23 13.45
C PRO A 20 5.02 6.16 12.14
N CYS A 21 6.04 6.99 11.93
CA CYS A 21 6.88 6.88 10.74
C CYS A 21 7.75 5.61 10.73
N ARG A 22 8.41 5.27 11.84
CA ARG A 22 9.32 4.12 11.91
C ARG A 22 8.62 2.80 11.64
N GLU A 23 7.50 2.55 12.34
CA GLU A 23 6.75 1.31 12.22
C GLU A 23 5.81 1.33 11.02
N GLY A 24 5.13 2.47 10.81
CA GLY A 24 4.13 2.65 9.76
C GLY A 24 4.73 2.56 8.36
N THR A 25 5.84 3.25 8.06
CA THR A 25 6.50 3.13 6.74
C THR A 25 6.99 1.70 6.46
N GLY A 26 7.47 1.01 7.50
CA GLY A 26 7.85 -0.41 7.42
C GLY A 26 6.67 -1.32 7.09
N TRP A 27 5.55 -1.14 7.78
CA TRP A 27 4.33 -1.89 7.53
C TRP A 27 3.73 -1.59 6.15
N MET A 28 3.59 -0.31 5.78
CA MET A 28 3.06 0.10 4.48
C MET A 28 3.85 -0.53 3.32
N TRP A 29 5.19 -0.49 3.39
CA TRP A 29 6.03 -1.13 2.36
C TRP A 29 5.77 -2.64 2.24
N ARG A 30 5.61 -3.37 3.36
CA ARG A 30 5.34 -4.83 3.34
C ARG A 30 3.99 -5.15 2.69
N VAL A 31 2.95 -4.39 2.99
CA VAL A 31 1.63 -4.57 2.34
C VAL A 31 1.71 -4.23 0.87
N MET A 32 2.32 -3.09 0.52
CA MET A 32 2.50 -2.68 -0.87
C MET A 32 3.31 -3.71 -1.69
N GLU A 33 4.28 -4.39 -1.09
CA GLU A 33 5.01 -5.48 -1.73
C GLU A 33 4.11 -6.70 -1.97
N ARG A 34 3.30 -7.10 -0.99
CA ARG A 34 2.34 -8.21 -1.15
C ARG A 34 1.27 -7.89 -2.20
N MET A 35 0.78 -6.65 -2.26
CA MET A 35 -0.12 -6.19 -3.32
C MET A 35 0.50 -6.34 -4.71
N VAL A 36 1.80 -6.06 -4.86
CA VAL A 36 2.52 -6.29 -6.13
C VAL A 36 2.62 -7.77 -6.47
N LYS A 37 2.73 -8.65 -5.47
CA LYS A 37 2.79 -10.12 -5.63
C LYS A 37 1.40 -10.77 -5.80
N GLY A 38 0.31 -10.01 -5.63
CA GLY A 38 -1.06 -10.53 -5.59
C GLY A 38 -1.45 -11.17 -4.25
N GLN A 39 -0.56 -11.15 -3.25
CA GLN A 39 -0.72 -11.84 -1.95
C GLN A 39 -1.36 -10.94 -0.89
N ALA A 40 -2.17 -9.97 -1.31
CA ALA A 40 -2.85 -9.05 -0.41
C ALA A 40 -4.35 -9.35 -0.37
N GLU A 41 -4.97 -9.08 0.77
CA GLU A 41 -6.42 -9.19 0.99
C GLU A 41 -7.11 -7.83 0.80
N LEU A 42 -8.43 -7.85 0.61
CA LEU A 42 -9.20 -6.63 0.32
C LEU A 42 -9.21 -5.68 1.53
N GLU A 43 -9.29 -6.23 2.74
CA GLU A 43 -9.31 -5.49 4.00
C GLU A 43 -8.00 -4.71 4.21
N GLU A 44 -6.91 -5.13 3.55
CA GLU A 44 -5.61 -4.46 3.68
C GLU A 44 -5.52 -3.15 2.91
N ILE A 45 -6.45 -2.90 1.98
CA ILE A 45 -6.60 -1.59 1.34
C ILE A 45 -7.05 -0.58 2.40
N ASP A 46 -8.03 -0.94 3.22
CA ASP A 46 -8.57 -0.05 4.24
C ASP A 46 -7.57 0.12 5.38
N MET A 47 -6.92 -0.97 5.83
CA MET A 47 -5.82 -0.86 6.80
C MET A 47 -4.66 0.02 6.30
N LEU A 48 -4.35 0.00 4.99
CA LEU A 48 -3.35 0.91 4.42
C LEU A 48 -3.76 2.37 4.50
N LEU A 49 -5.04 2.65 4.28
CA LEU A 49 -5.57 4.00 4.41
C LEU A 49 -5.46 4.47 5.86
N ASP A 50 -5.90 3.65 6.81
CA ASP A 50 -5.84 3.96 8.25
C ASP A 50 -4.40 4.23 8.70
N VAL A 51 -3.48 3.31 8.41
CA VAL A 51 -2.06 3.48 8.78
C VAL A 51 -1.45 4.72 8.12
N SER A 52 -1.83 5.04 6.89
CA SER A 52 -1.33 6.25 6.23
C SER A 52 -1.83 7.54 6.91
N GLN A 53 -3.05 7.56 7.45
CA GLN A 53 -3.61 8.69 8.20
C GLN A 53 -2.98 8.81 9.59
N GLU A 54 -2.64 7.69 10.24
CA GLU A 54 -1.90 7.69 11.50
C GLU A 54 -0.44 8.15 11.36
N ILE A 55 0.10 8.18 10.14
CA ILE A 55 1.41 8.76 9.86
C ILE A 55 1.26 10.25 9.54
N GLU A 56 0.30 10.59 8.68
CA GLU A 56 0.05 11.97 8.27
C GLU A 56 -0.30 12.84 9.49
N GLY A 57 0.42 13.95 9.67
CA GLY A 57 0.17 14.91 10.74
C GLY A 57 0.56 14.44 12.15
N HIS A 58 1.00 13.20 12.32
CA HIS A 58 1.40 12.62 13.61
C HIS A 58 2.91 12.34 13.70
N THR A 59 3.70 13.00 12.84
CA THR A 59 5.16 12.84 12.79
C THR A 59 5.88 14.17 13.01
N ILE A 60 7.16 14.11 13.38
CA ILE A 60 7.96 15.30 13.70
C ILE A 60 8.46 16.06 12.46
N CYS A 61 8.51 15.42 11.30
CA CYS A 61 9.03 16.03 10.08
C CYS A 61 8.24 15.57 8.85
N ALA A 62 8.39 16.32 7.75
CA ALA A 62 7.64 16.13 6.51
C ALA A 62 7.91 14.78 5.80
N LEU A 63 8.90 14.00 6.22
CA LEU A 63 9.14 12.67 5.65
C LEU A 63 7.95 11.73 5.89
N GLY A 64 7.31 11.82 7.06
CA GLY A 64 6.13 11.01 7.38
C GLY A 64 4.98 11.26 6.40
N ASP A 65 4.59 12.52 6.26
CA ASP A 65 3.53 12.94 5.34
C ASP A 65 3.87 12.57 3.88
N ALA A 66 5.10 12.82 3.47
CA ALA A 66 5.59 12.47 2.14
C ALA A 66 5.57 10.96 1.86
N ALA A 67 5.69 10.12 2.90
CA ALA A 67 5.55 8.67 2.79
C ALA A 67 4.10 8.20 2.72
N ALA A 68 3.17 8.90 3.38
CA ALA A 68 1.75 8.58 3.44
C ALA A 68 0.99 8.96 2.16
N TRP A 69 1.20 10.19 1.65
CA TRP A 69 0.42 10.73 0.53
C TRP A 69 0.44 9.89 -0.77
N PRO A 70 1.56 9.26 -1.17
CA PRO A 70 1.56 8.39 -2.36
C PRO A 70 0.64 7.17 -2.22
N VAL A 71 0.51 6.62 -1.00
CA VAL A 71 -0.39 5.49 -0.71
C VAL A 71 -1.84 5.97 -0.70
N GLN A 72 -2.12 7.09 -0.03
CA GLN A 72 -3.46 7.70 -0.03
C GLN A 72 -3.93 8.06 -1.45
N GLY A 73 -3.06 8.66 -2.27
CA GLY A 73 -3.35 9.00 -3.66
C GLY A 73 -3.62 7.76 -4.52
N LEU A 74 -2.86 6.68 -4.30
CA LEU A 74 -3.11 5.40 -4.96
C LEU A 74 -4.51 4.87 -4.63
N ILE A 75 -4.88 4.84 -3.35
CA ILE A 75 -6.17 4.34 -2.91
C ILE A 75 -7.29 5.22 -3.46
N ARG A 76 -7.19 6.55 -3.30
CA ARG A 76 -8.20 7.52 -3.75
C ARG A 76 -8.54 7.37 -5.23
N HIS A 77 -7.54 7.17 -6.10
CA HIS A 77 -7.74 7.20 -7.55
C HIS A 77 -7.78 5.81 -8.20
N PHE A 78 -7.25 4.78 -7.54
CA PHE A 78 -7.08 3.45 -8.13
C PHE A 78 -7.62 2.30 -7.27
N ARG A 79 -8.40 2.57 -6.22
CA ARG A 79 -9.02 1.50 -5.40
C ARG A 79 -9.74 0.43 -6.25
N PRO A 80 -10.58 0.76 -7.26
CA PRO A 80 -11.21 -0.28 -8.09
C PRO A 80 -10.20 -1.18 -8.80
N VAL A 81 -9.08 -0.62 -9.27
CA VAL A 81 -8.01 -1.37 -9.94
C VAL A 81 -7.25 -2.26 -8.94
N MET A 82 -7.07 -1.82 -7.70
CA MET A 82 -6.45 -2.60 -6.64
C MET A 82 -7.31 -3.82 -6.30
N GLU A 83 -8.60 -3.62 -6.06
CA GLU A 83 -9.58 -4.68 -5.77
C GLU A 83 -9.64 -5.70 -6.90
N GLN A 84 -9.77 -5.24 -8.15
CA GLN A 84 -9.78 -6.11 -9.33
C GLN A 84 -8.53 -6.99 -9.41
N ARG A 85 -7.34 -6.45 -9.13
CA ARG A 85 -6.09 -7.22 -9.16
C ARG A 85 -6.04 -8.28 -8.07
N ILE A 86 -6.50 -7.95 -6.87
CA ILE A 86 -6.60 -8.90 -5.75
C ILE A 86 -7.58 -10.02 -6.10
N MET A 87 -8.79 -9.67 -6.56
CA MET A 87 -9.81 -10.65 -6.95
C MET A 87 -9.35 -11.54 -8.10
N ALA A 88 -8.72 -10.96 -9.13
CA ALA A 88 -8.18 -11.73 -10.26
C ALA A 88 -7.13 -12.73 -9.81
N TYR A 89 -6.21 -12.35 -8.93
CA TYR A 89 -5.21 -13.27 -8.38
C TYR A 89 -5.87 -14.39 -7.56
N ARG A 90 -6.84 -14.07 -6.70
CA ARG A 90 -7.58 -15.08 -5.92
C ARG A 90 -8.33 -16.07 -6.82
N ALA A 91 -8.93 -15.61 -7.92
CA ALA A 91 -9.58 -16.48 -8.89
C ALA A 91 -8.59 -17.49 -9.51
N THR A 92 -7.37 -17.04 -9.84
CA THR A 92 -6.32 -17.93 -10.38
C THR A 92 -5.91 -19.02 -9.38
N LEU A 93 -5.84 -18.71 -8.08
CA LEU A 93 -5.54 -19.69 -7.03
C LEU A 93 -6.66 -20.72 -6.85
N GLN A 94 -7.90 -20.33 -7.12
CA GLN A 94 -9.08 -21.20 -6.98
C GLN A 94 -9.36 -22.05 -8.24
N GLY A 95 -8.46 -22.04 -9.24
CA GLY A 95 -8.65 -22.78 -10.49
C GLY A 95 -9.80 -22.25 -11.36
N ARG A 96 -10.32 -21.05 -11.07
CA ARG A 96 -11.31 -20.35 -11.90
C ARG A 96 -10.55 -19.48 -12.91
N SER A 97 -10.83 -19.65 -14.19
CA SER A 97 -10.27 -18.77 -15.22
C SER A 97 -10.65 -17.32 -14.93
N ALA A 98 -9.65 -16.46 -14.75
CA ALA A 98 -9.87 -15.03 -14.57
C ALA A 98 -10.59 -14.46 -15.80
N PRO A 99 -11.55 -13.54 -15.65
CA PRO A 99 -12.16 -12.89 -16.79
C PRO A 99 -11.08 -12.21 -17.64
N ALA A 100 -11.13 -12.46 -18.95
CA ALA A 100 -10.16 -11.94 -19.91
C ALA A 100 -10.02 -10.42 -19.74
N ARG A 101 -8.77 -9.94 -19.74
CA ARG A 101 -8.39 -8.52 -19.61
C ARG A 101 -9.30 -7.65 -20.51
N ALA A 102 -10.05 -6.73 -19.90
CA ALA A 102 -10.59 -5.59 -20.63
C ALA A 102 -9.40 -4.69 -21.02
N ALA A 103 -9.28 -4.45 -22.32
CA ALA A 103 -8.25 -3.61 -22.95
C ALA A 103 -8.39 -2.13 -22.57
#